data_AF-A0A970HTC8-F1
#
_entry.id   AF-A0A970HTC8-F1
#
_cell.length_a   1.000
_cell.length_b   1.000
_cell.length_c   1.000
_cell.angle_alpha   90.00
_cell.angle_beta   90.00
_cell.angle_gamma   90.00
#
_symmetry.space_group_name_H-M   'P 1'
#
loop_
_entity.id
_entity.type
_entity.pdbx_description
1 polymer ?
#
loop_
_entity_poly.entity_id
_entity_poly.type
_entity_poly.pdbx_seq_one_letter_code
_entity_poly.pdbx_strand_id
1 'polypeptide(L)'
;MNAQVQNSPRRPPGLYNGPMPWTRLVADLLTLSRLAGGVALAVMPWERSGASLGKLVKYSILLWSTDAVDGKIARRSLTPPSRIGKQDIWIDVALTVGCAIALARMEYLPGRIIAGWAAVCTLLYWLRPVSTILLAFMFPLQLSLPVLAIVHRRPEVWLYVIWVAALAVLNWTRLKWVIEVFIEGLPDRQREWVWSWLPTWLQLSEEERAAFQRSEVPASLGQEGADSSA
;
A
#
# COMPACT_ATOMS: atom_id res chain seq x y z
N MET A 1 47.81 28.92 28.12
CA MET A 1 47.86 27.46 28.30
C MET A 1 46.57 27.00 28.95
N ASN A 2 45.66 26.42 28.17
CA ASN A 2 44.97 25.15 28.45
C ASN A 2 43.91 24.92 27.37
N ALA A 3 44.22 23.96 26.51
CA ALA A 3 43.34 23.44 25.49
C ALA A 3 42.25 22.57 26.15
N GLN A 4 40.98 22.91 25.94
CA GLN A 4 39.86 22.01 26.16
C GLN A 4 39.32 21.61 24.80
N VAL A 5 39.88 20.52 24.28
CA VAL A 5 39.39 19.79 23.11
C VAL A 5 38.03 19.21 23.50
N GLN A 6 36.95 19.85 23.07
CA GLN A 6 35.60 19.28 23.14
C GLN A 6 35.54 18.08 22.18
N ASN A 7 35.73 16.89 22.75
CA ASN A 7 35.51 15.61 22.09
C ASN A 7 34.04 15.49 21.72
N SER A 8 33.71 15.94 20.52
CA SER A 8 32.47 15.54 19.84
C SER A 8 32.49 14.01 19.71
N PRO A 9 31.42 13.29 20.08
CA PRO A 9 31.35 11.86 19.82
C PRO A 9 31.52 11.63 18.32
N ARG A 10 32.63 11.00 17.93
CA ARG A 10 32.89 10.57 16.56
C ARG A 10 31.78 9.59 16.18
N ARG A 11 30.80 10.08 15.43
CA ARG A 11 29.79 9.22 14.79
C ARG A 11 30.52 8.21 13.90
N PRO A 12 30.13 6.93 13.91
CA PRO A 12 30.76 5.93 13.05
C PRO A 12 30.59 6.36 11.57
N PRO A 13 31.65 6.27 10.75
CA PRO A 13 31.56 6.53 9.31
C PRO A 13 30.84 5.36 8.65
N GLY A 14 29.51 5.46 8.58
CA GLY A 14 28.64 4.49 7.92
C GLY A 14 27.56 5.23 7.12
N LEU A 15 27.81 5.37 5.81
CA LEU A 15 26.84 5.66 4.75
C LEU A 15 25.82 6.77 5.05
N TYR A 16 26.27 8.03 4.97
CA TYR A 16 25.37 9.13 4.66
C TYR A 16 24.96 9.02 3.19
N ASN A 17 23.95 8.20 2.89
CA ASN A 17 23.27 8.28 1.62
C ASN A 17 22.36 9.51 1.68
N GLY A 18 22.86 10.65 1.22
CA GLY A 18 22.03 11.84 1.00
C GLY A 18 20.80 11.52 0.15
N PRO A 19 19.79 12.41 0.10
CA PRO A 19 18.58 12.18 -0.67
C PRO A 19 18.92 11.77 -2.11
N MET A 20 18.60 10.52 -2.47
CA MET A 20 18.92 9.97 -3.78
C MET A 20 17.85 10.42 -4.80
N PRO A 21 18.16 11.32 -5.75
CA PRO A 21 17.15 11.84 -6.67
C PRO A 21 16.65 10.78 -7.66
N TRP A 22 17.51 9.80 -7.97
CA TRP A 22 17.18 8.72 -8.89
C TRP A 22 16.16 7.74 -8.31
N THR A 23 16.17 7.47 -6.99
CA THR A 23 15.15 6.61 -6.37
C THR A 23 13.77 7.24 -6.40
N ARG A 24 13.70 8.59 -6.32
CA ARG A 24 12.46 9.35 -6.51
C ARG A 24 11.93 9.21 -7.92
N LEU A 25 12.80 9.39 -8.91
CA LEU A 25 12.44 9.24 -10.32
C LEU A 25 11.91 7.84 -10.61
N VAL A 26 12.56 6.80 -10.08
CA VAL A 26 12.11 5.41 -10.22
C VAL A 26 10.74 5.20 -9.57
N ALA A 27 10.52 5.71 -8.36
CA ALA A 27 9.21 5.62 -7.71
C ALA A 27 8.12 6.33 -8.53
N ASP A 28 8.36 7.57 -8.96
CA ASP A 28 7.40 8.33 -9.76
C ASP A 28 7.10 7.64 -11.11
N LEU A 29 8.10 7.05 -11.77
CA LEU A 29 7.90 6.28 -13.00
C LEU A 29 7.09 5.01 -12.76
N LEU A 30 7.31 4.32 -11.64
CA LEU A 30 6.54 3.13 -11.27
C LEU A 30 5.08 3.51 -10.95
N THR A 31 4.84 4.59 -10.23
CA THR A 31 3.49 5.11 -9.98
C THR A 31 2.81 5.55 -11.29
N LEU A 32 3.52 6.24 -12.19
CA LEU A 32 2.99 6.57 -13.53
C LEU A 32 2.69 5.34 -14.38
N SER A 33 3.50 4.29 -14.27
CA SER A 33 3.25 3.02 -14.96
C SER A 33 1.95 2.37 -14.50
N ARG A 34 1.58 2.52 -13.22
CA ARG A 34 0.30 2.05 -12.67
C ARG A 34 -0.87 2.83 -13.24
N LEU A 35 -0.75 4.16 -13.33
CA LEU A 35 -1.79 4.98 -13.97
C LEU A 35 -1.97 4.59 -15.44
N ALA A 36 -0.87 4.48 -16.19
CA ALA A 36 -0.89 4.05 -17.59
C ALA A 36 -1.47 2.63 -17.72
N GLY A 37 -1.12 1.72 -16.82
CA GLY A 37 -1.64 0.37 -16.75
C GLY A 37 -3.15 0.34 -16.49
N GLY A 38 -3.65 1.13 -15.53
CA GLY A 38 -5.09 1.26 -15.25
C GLY A 38 -5.88 1.74 -16.47
N VAL A 39 -5.37 2.77 -17.16
CA VAL A 39 -5.98 3.26 -18.41
C VAL A 39 -5.93 2.20 -19.50
N ALA A 40 -4.78 1.55 -19.69
CA ALA A 40 -4.61 0.50 -20.69
C ALA A 40 -5.60 -0.67 -20.45
N LEU A 41 -5.75 -1.11 -19.20
CA LEU A 41 -6.71 -2.14 -18.83
C LEU A 41 -8.15 -1.70 -19.11
N ALA A 42 -8.49 -0.43 -18.92
CA ALA A 42 -9.84 0.07 -19.21
C ALA A 42 -10.18 0.08 -20.72
N VAL A 43 -9.20 0.39 -21.58
CA VAL A 43 -9.42 0.60 -23.02
C VAL A 43 -9.08 -0.62 -23.88
N MET A 44 -8.32 -1.58 -23.36
CA MET A 44 -7.94 -2.79 -24.09
C MET A 44 -9.19 -3.54 -24.60
N PRO A 45 -9.17 -4.07 -25.83
CA PRO A 45 -10.27 -4.86 -26.35
C PRO A 45 -10.32 -6.20 -25.61
N TRP A 46 -11.25 -6.31 -24.66
CA TRP A 46 -11.48 -7.53 -23.91
C TRP A 46 -12.56 -8.38 -24.56
N GLU A 47 -12.26 -9.65 -24.75
CA GLU A 47 -13.24 -10.66 -25.14
C GLU A 47 -13.79 -11.35 -23.90
N ARG A 48 -15.07 -11.73 -23.94
CA ARG A 48 -15.69 -12.58 -22.91
C ARG A 48 -15.15 -14.00 -22.99
N SER A 49 -13.94 -14.21 -22.45
CA SER A 49 -13.27 -15.50 -22.42
C SER A 49 -12.53 -15.71 -21.11
N GLY A 50 -12.28 -16.98 -20.77
CA GLY A 50 -11.43 -17.32 -19.62
C GLY A 50 -9.98 -16.88 -19.84
N ALA A 51 -9.50 -16.84 -21.10
CA ALA A 51 -8.16 -16.38 -21.43
C ALA A 51 -7.99 -14.88 -21.14
N SER A 52 -8.99 -14.06 -21.47
CA SER A 52 -9.02 -12.63 -21.13
C SER A 52 -8.98 -12.41 -19.62
N LEU A 53 -9.76 -13.18 -18.85
CA LEU A 53 -9.75 -13.12 -17.39
C LEU A 53 -8.38 -13.49 -16.81
N GLY A 54 -7.76 -14.56 -17.31
CA GLY A 54 -6.40 -14.95 -16.92
C GLY A 54 -5.34 -13.90 -17.28
N LYS A 55 -5.46 -13.24 -18.44
CA LYS A 55 -4.60 -12.10 -18.82
C LYS A 55 -4.78 -10.93 -17.86
N LEU A 56 -6.01 -10.58 -17.49
CA LEU A 56 -6.29 -9.52 -16.54
C LEU A 56 -5.66 -9.80 -15.17
N VAL A 57 -5.74 -11.04 -14.67
CA VAL A 57 -5.05 -11.45 -13.44
C VAL A 57 -3.54 -11.24 -13.55
N LYS A 58 -2.91 -11.67 -14.66
CA LYS A 58 -1.46 -11.51 -14.88
C LYS A 58 -1.05 -10.03 -14.91
N TYR A 59 -1.79 -9.19 -15.64
CA TYR A 59 -1.49 -7.76 -15.71
C TYR A 59 -1.72 -7.06 -14.37
N SER A 60 -2.78 -7.43 -13.63
CA SER A 60 -3.03 -6.90 -12.30
C SER A 60 -1.89 -7.25 -11.34
N ILE A 61 -1.38 -8.49 -11.36
CA ILE A 61 -0.22 -8.89 -10.55
C ILE A 61 1.00 -8.08 -10.95
N LEU A 62 1.29 -7.94 -12.24
CA LEU A 62 2.44 -7.18 -12.73
C LEU A 62 2.41 -5.71 -12.25
N LEU A 63 1.25 -5.05 -12.34
CA LEU A 63 1.05 -3.67 -11.91
C LEU A 63 1.02 -3.52 -10.38
N TRP A 64 0.67 -4.57 -9.65
CA TRP A 64 0.84 -4.62 -8.19
C TRP A 64 2.29 -4.88 -7.77
N SER A 65 3.05 -5.64 -8.57
CA SER A 65 4.46 -5.87 -8.31
C SER A 65 5.27 -4.58 -8.40
N THR A 66 4.89 -3.64 -9.29
CA THR A 66 5.56 -2.35 -9.38
C THR A 66 5.35 -1.50 -8.13
N ASP A 67 4.16 -1.54 -7.51
CA ASP A 67 3.87 -0.90 -6.20
C ASP A 67 4.70 -1.51 -5.05
N ALA A 68 4.75 -2.83 -4.96
CA ALA A 68 5.53 -3.49 -3.91
C ALA A 68 7.03 -3.13 -3.98
N VAL A 69 7.56 -2.95 -5.19
CA VAL A 69 8.94 -2.56 -5.44
C VAL A 69 9.15 -1.06 -5.18
N ASP A 70 8.28 -0.18 -5.67
CA ASP A 70 8.40 1.26 -5.48
C ASP A 70 8.36 1.65 -4.00
N GLY A 71 7.47 1.05 -3.21
CA GLY A 71 7.34 1.36 -1.80
C GLY A 71 8.58 0.95 -1.01
N LYS A 72 9.24 -0.16 -1.39
CA LYS A 72 10.49 -0.60 -0.75
C LYS A 72 11.66 0.32 -1.12
N ILE A 73 11.70 0.83 -2.34
CA ILE A 73 12.72 1.78 -2.81
C ILE A 73 12.52 3.14 -2.14
N ALA A 74 11.29 3.66 -2.10
CA ALA A 74 10.96 4.93 -1.49
C ALA A 74 11.34 4.97 -0.01
N ARG A 75 10.99 3.92 0.77
CA ARG A 75 11.33 3.81 2.19
C ARG A 75 12.84 3.75 2.45
N ARG A 76 13.60 3.10 1.58
CA ARG A 76 15.07 3.04 1.69
C ARG A 76 15.77 4.36 1.36
N SER A 77 15.06 5.29 0.72
CA SER A 77 15.65 6.53 0.20
C SER A 77 15.57 7.74 1.15
N LEU A 78 15.04 7.56 2.38
CA LEU A 78 14.93 8.59 3.44
C LEU A 78 14.43 9.95 2.92
N THR A 79 13.56 9.89 1.93
CA THR A 79 13.19 11.01 1.09
C THR A 79 11.72 11.34 1.34
N PRO A 80 11.36 12.62 1.52
CA PRO A 80 9.96 13.01 1.63
C PRO A 80 9.20 12.65 0.34
N PRO A 81 7.93 12.20 0.44
CA PRO A 81 7.14 11.78 -0.70
C PRO A 81 6.98 12.91 -1.74
N SER A 82 7.13 12.56 -3.01
CA SER A 82 6.96 13.48 -4.15
C SER A 82 5.50 13.94 -4.27
N ARG A 83 5.22 14.95 -5.10
CA ARG A 83 3.83 15.34 -5.42
C ARG A 83 3.02 14.18 -6.01
N ILE A 84 3.68 13.26 -6.72
CA ILE A 84 3.07 12.06 -7.31
C ILE A 84 2.83 11.00 -6.22
N GLY A 85 3.78 10.80 -5.30
CA GLY A 85 3.60 9.92 -4.14
C GLY A 85 2.47 10.36 -3.19
N LYS A 86 2.12 11.65 -3.17
CA LYS A 86 0.91 12.14 -2.46
C LYS A 86 -0.41 11.76 -3.16
N GLN A 87 -0.35 11.43 -4.44
CA GLN A 87 -1.49 11.04 -5.27
C GLN A 87 -1.57 9.52 -5.46
N ASP A 88 -0.72 8.76 -4.78
CA ASP A 88 -0.62 7.29 -4.90
C ASP A 88 -1.99 6.60 -4.75
N ILE A 89 -2.77 7.02 -3.74
CA ILE A 89 -4.14 6.52 -3.54
C ILE A 89 -5.05 6.72 -4.74
N TRP A 90 -4.95 7.86 -5.44
CA TRP A 90 -5.76 8.14 -6.63
C TRP A 90 -5.31 7.31 -7.82
N ILE A 91 -4.02 6.99 -7.89
CA ILE A 91 -3.46 6.13 -8.94
C ILE A 91 -3.90 4.68 -8.71
N ASP A 92 -3.94 4.21 -7.46
CA ASP A 92 -4.49 2.90 -7.14
C ASP A 92 -6.00 2.82 -7.38
N VAL A 93 -6.74 3.91 -7.09
CA VAL A 93 -8.16 4.03 -7.47
C VAL A 93 -8.29 3.89 -8.99
N ALA A 94 -7.48 4.61 -9.78
CA ALA A 94 -7.52 4.55 -11.23
C ALA A 94 -7.22 3.13 -11.76
N LEU A 95 -6.22 2.45 -11.20
CA LEU A 95 -5.91 1.05 -11.52
C LEU A 95 -7.08 0.12 -11.18
N THR A 96 -7.67 0.29 -10.00
CA THR A 96 -8.79 -0.53 -9.52
C THR A 96 -10.04 -0.33 -10.39
N VAL A 97 -10.34 0.91 -10.76
CA VAL A 97 -11.43 1.24 -11.68
C VAL A 97 -11.14 0.68 -13.07
N GLY A 98 -9.90 0.75 -13.56
CA GLY A 98 -9.50 0.15 -14.83
C GLY A 98 -9.74 -1.36 -14.88
N CYS A 99 -9.36 -2.07 -13.81
CA CYS A 99 -9.68 -3.49 -13.65
C CYS A 99 -11.20 -3.75 -13.61
N ALA A 100 -11.97 -2.94 -12.88
CA ALA A 100 -13.41 -3.07 -12.81
C ALA A 100 -14.07 -2.86 -14.18
N ILE A 101 -13.63 -1.86 -14.95
CA ILE A 101 -14.09 -1.62 -16.32
C ILE A 101 -13.76 -2.82 -17.22
N ALA A 102 -12.55 -3.38 -17.13
CA ALA A 102 -12.18 -4.58 -17.87
C ALA A 102 -13.13 -5.76 -17.57
N LEU A 103 -13.42 -6.00 -16.29
CA LEU A 103 -14.41 -7.00 -15.86
C LEU A 103 -15.82 -6.72 -16.39
N ALA A 104 -16.20 -5.44 -16.46
CA ALA A 104 -17.48 -5.02 -17.01
C ALA A 104 -17.59 -5.29 -18.51
N ARG A 105 -16.53 -4.96 -19.25
CA ARG A 105 -16.44 -5.15 -20.71
C ARG A 105 -16.42 -6.63 -21.09
N MET A 106 -15.86 -7.48 -20.25
CA MET A 106 -15.93 -8.94 -20.39
C MET A 106 -17.28 -9.52 -19.93
N GLU A 107 -18.23 -8.69 -19.49
CA GLU A 107 -19.55 -9.09 -18.97
C GLU A 107 -19.50 -9.98 -17.72
N TYR A 108 -18.37 -10.04 -17.00
CA TYR A 108 -18.28 -10.75 -15.72
C TYR A 108 -18.91 -9.96 -14.57
N LEU A 109 -18.94 -8.62 -14.69
CA LEU A 109 -19.56 -7.74 -13.70
C LEU A 109 -20.50 -6.76 -14.40
N PRO A 110 -21.74 -6.56 -13.93
CA PRO A 110 -22.62 -5.58 -14.55
C PRO A 110 -22.06 -4.16 -14.41
N GLY A 111 -21.81 -3.47 -15.53
CA GLY A 111 -21.28 -2.10 -15.52
C GLY A 111 -22.12 -1.11 -14.71
N ARG A 112 -23.45 -1.31 -14.66
CA ARG A 112 -24.37 -0.52 -13.82
C ARG A 112 -24.06 -0.64 -12.32
N ILE A 113 -23.62 -1.80 -11.85
CA ILE A 113 -23.26 -2.01 -10.44
C ILE A 113 -21.98 -1.26 -10.14
N ILE A 114 -20.98 -1.32 -11.03
CA ILE A 114 -19.73 -0.57 -10.87
C ILE A 114 -19.99 0.93 -10.87
N ALA A 115 -20.83 1.42 -11.80
CA ALA A 115 -21.18 2.83 -11.87
C ALA A 115 -21.93 3.29 -10.61
N GLY A 116 -22.90 2.51 -10.12
CA GLY A 116 -23.59 2.79 -8.86
C GLY A 116 -22.66 2.78 -7.66
N TRP A 117 -21.76 1.79 -7.57
CA TRP A 117 -20.75 1.70 -6.51
C TRP A 117 -19.80 2.89 -6.52
N ALA A 118 -19.33 3.30 -7.70
CA ALA A 118 -18.49 4.49 -7.88
C ALA A 118 -19.26 5.77 -7.48
N ALA A 119 -20.53 5.90 -7.86
CA ALA A 119 -21.34 7.06 -7.50
C ALA A 119 -21.53 7.19 -5.97
N VAL A 120 -21.78 6.07 -5.28
CA VAL A 120 -21.85 6.05 -3.81
C VAL A 120 -20.50 6.42 -3.19
N CYS A 121 -19.39 5.88 -3.71
CA CYS A 121 -18.04 6.25 -3.27
C CYS A 121 -17.81 7.76 -3.41
N THR A 122 -18.11 8.33 -4.58
CA THR A 122 -17.93 9.76 -4.85
C THR A 122 -18.79 10.62 -3.93
N LEU A 123 -20.05 10.24 -3.69
CA LEU A 123 -20.94 10.97 -2.78
C LEU A 123 -20.40 10.96 -1.35
N LEU A 124 -20.00 9.78 -0.84
CA LEU A 124 -19.46 9.67 0.52
C LEU A 124 -18.13 10.40 0.67
N TYR A 125 -17.27 10.32 -0.35
CA TYR A 125 -16.00 11.04 -0.38
C TYR A 125 -16.20 12.57 -0.43
N TRP A 126 -17.21 13.05 -1.15
CA TRP A 126 -17.58 14.48 -1.12
C TRP A 126 -17.97 14.89 0.31
N LEU A 127 -18.85 14.13 0.96
CA LEU A 127 -19.29 14.45 2.33
C LEU A 127 -18.13 14.41 3.34
N ARG A 128 -17.21 13.46 3.18
CA ARG A 128 -16.05 13.26 4.05
C ARG A 128 -14.82 12.87 3.20
N PRO A 129 -13.94 13.80 2.83
CA PRO A 129 -12.81 13.52 1.94
C PRO A 129 -11.66 12.83 2.70
N VAL A 130 -11.91 11.61 3.19
CA VAL A 130 -10.94 10.78 3.90
C VAL A 130 -10.52 9.59 3.04
N SER A 131 -9.22 9.32 3.00
CA SER A 131 -8.62 8.22 2.22
C SER A 131 -9.20 6.85 2.55
N THR A 132 -9.65 6.65 3.79
CA THR A 132 -10.28 5.41 4.25
C THR A 132 -11.52 5.03 3.43
N ILE A 133 -12.29 6.00 2.94
CA ILE A 133 -13.45 5.73 2.07
C ILE A 133 -12.97 5.12 0.75
N LEU A 134 -11.95 5.72 0.12
CA LEU A 134 -11.41 5.19 -1.14
C LEU A 134 -10.93 3.75 -0.96
N LEU A 135 -10.18 3.46 0.11
CA LEU A 135 -9.71 2.09 0.43
C LEU A 135 -10.88 1.11 0.61
N ALA A 136 -11.88 1.48 1.41
CA ALA A 136 -13.04 0.62 1.69
C ALA A 136 -13.83 0.29 0.42
N PHE A 137 -13.89 1.22 -0.54
CA PHE A 137 -14.59 1.02 -1.81
C PHE A 137 -13.76 0.29 -2.86
N MET A 138 -12.44 0.42 -2.82
CA MET A 138 -11.53 -0.32 -3.70
C MET A 138 -11.46 -1.80 -3.34
N PHE A 139 -11.47 -2.12 -2.04
CA PHE A 139 -11.26 -3.48 -1.57
C PHE A 139 -12.21 -4.52 -2.19
N PRO A 140 -13.55 -4.32 -2.23
CA PRO A 140 -14.46 -5.25 -2.89
C PRO A 140 -14.19 -5.42 -4.39
N LEU A 141 -13.82 -4.33 -5.08
CA LEU A 141 -13.49 -4.38 -6.51
C LEU A 141 -12.19 -5.14 -6.76
N GLN A 142 -11.16 -4.94 -5.95
CA GLN A 142 -9.92 -5.71 -6.02
C GLN A 142 -10.16 -7.20 -5.72
N LEU A 143 -11.03 -7.52 -4.76
CA LEU A 143 -11.38 -8.91 -4.44
C LEU A 143 -12.21 -9.59 -5.54
N SER A 144 -12.97 -8.81 -6.32
CA SER A 144 -13.78 -9.36 -7.41
C SER A 144 -12.96 -10.12 -8.44
N LEU A 145 -11.74 -9.67 -8.75
CA LEU A 145 -10.86 -10.30 -9.73
C LEU A 145 -10.45 -11.73 -9.35
N PRO A 146 -9.82 -12.00 -8.18
CA PRO A 146 -9.49 -13.36 -7.78
C PRO A 146 -10.74 -14.22 -7.53
N VAL A 147 -11.83 -13.65 -6.99
CA VAL A 147 -13.08 -14.40 -6.81
C VAL A 147 -13.64 -14.87 -8.15
N LEU A 148 -13.72 -13.99 -9.15
CA LEU A 148 -14.17 -14.36 -10.48
C LEU A 148 -13.23 -15.36 -11.15
N ALA A 149 -11.91 -15.25 -10.94
CA ALA A 149 -10.94 -16.22 -11.45
C ALA A 149 -11.16 -17.62 -10.82
N ILE A 150 -11.45 -17.70 -9.52
CA ILE A 150 -11.79 -18.96 -8.83
C ILE A 150 -13.10 -19.55 -9.37
N VAL A 151 -14.16 -18.74 -9.43
CA VAL A 151 -15.50 -19.15 -9.91
C VAL A 151 -15.40 -19.72 -11.33
N HIS A 152 -14.60 -19.11 -12.19
CA HIS A 152 -14.40 -19.56 -13.57
C HIS A 152 -13.27 -20.60 -13.73
N ARG A 153 -12.75 -21.14 -12.61
CA ARG A 153 -11.70 -22.19 -12.55
C ARG A 153 -10.46 -21.84 -13.37
N ARG A 154 -10.00 -20.59 -13.29
CA ARG A 154 -8.79 -20.14 -13.98
C ARG A 154 -7.56 -20.48 -13.13
N PRO A 155 -6.58 -21.23 -13.66
CA PRO A 155 -5.37 -21.57 -12.91
C PRO A 155 -4.53 -20.33 -12.54
N GLU A 156 -4.68 -19.23 -13.28
CA GLU A 156 -4.00 -17.96 -12.99
C GLU A 156 -4.29 -17.40 -11.59
N VAL A 157 -5.40 -17.78 -10.96
CA VAL A 157 -5.68 -17.35 -9.58
C VAL A 157 -4.59 -17.83 -8.62
N TRP A 158 -3.96 -18.97 -8.89
CA TRP A 158 -2.86 -19.45 -8.05
C TRP A 158 -1.64 -18.54 -8.12
N LEU A 159 -1.39 -17.89 -9.27
CA LEU A 159 -0.35 -16.87 -9.35
C LEU A 159 -0.67 -15.68 -8.43
N TYR A 160 -1.94 -15.26 -8.40
CA TYR A 160 -2.39 -14.19 -7.51
C TYR A 160 -2.21 -14.58 -6.04
N VAL A 161 -2.67 -15.78 -5.66
CA VAL A 161 -2.58 -16.29 -4.28
C VAL A 161 -1.11 -16.45 -3.85
N ILE A 162 -0.27 -17.05 -4.69
CA ILE A 162 1.16 -17.22 -4.42
C ILE A 162 1.83 -15.84 -4.29
N TRP A 163 1.49 -14.89 -5.15
CA TRP A 163 2.04 -13.54 -5.10
C TRP A 163 1.67 -12.81 -3.81
N VAL A 164 0.39 -12.84 -3.42
CA VAL A 164 -0.07 -12.25 -2.15
C VAL A 164 0.62 -12.92 -0.96
N ALA A 165 0.73 -14.26 -0.96
CA ALA A 165 1.44 -14.99 0.07
C ALA A 165 2.93 -14.60 0.13
N ALA A 166 3.59 -14.46 -1.02
CA ALA A 166 4.97 -14.02 -1.10
C ALA A 166 5.14 -12.60 -0.54
N LEU A 167 4.25 -11.65 -0.89
CA LEU A 167 4.28 -10.30 -0.34
C LEU A 167 4.01 -10.26 1.17
N ALA A 168 3.11 -11.11 1.66
CA ALA A 168 2.82 -11.27 3.08
C ALA A 168 4.07 -11.77 3.82
N VAL A 169 4.74 -12.81 3.31
CA VAL A 169 5.97 -13.36 3.91
C VAL A 169 7.12 -12.36 3.84
N LEU A 170 7.33 -11.68 2.70
CA LEU A 170 8.41 -10.71 2.53
C LEU A 170 8.24 -9.47 3.42
N ASN A 171 7.00 -9.11 3.75
CA ASN A 171 6.68 -7.97 4.60
C ASN A 171 6.07 -8.40 5.94
N TRP A 172 6.43 -9.59 6.44
CA TRP A 172 5.78 -10.23 7.58
C TRP A 172 5.66 -9.32 8.81
N THR A 173 6.75 -8.66 9.20
CA THR A 173 6.77 -7.73 10.35
C THR A 173 5.82 -6.55 10.15
N ARG A 174 5.72 -6.02 8.91
CA ARG A 174 4.78 -4.95 8.58
C ARG A 174 3.34 -5.45 8.53
N LEU A 175 3.12 -6.67 8.05
CA LEU A 175 1.80 -7.29 8.04
C LEU A 175 1.25 -7.41 9.46
N LYS A 176 2.07 -7.89 10.40
CA LYS A 176 1.71 -7.91 11.82
C LYS A 176 1.33 -6.50 12.31
N TRP A 177 2.08 -5.46 11.90
CA TRP A 177 1.84 -4.09 12.34
C TRP A 177 0.51 -3.55 11.81
N VAL A 178 0.25 -3.79 10.53
CA VAL A 178 -1.02 -3.39 9.90
C VAL A 178 -2.20 -4.13 10.54
N ILE A 179 -2.03 -5.41 10.88
CA ILE A 179 -3.05 -6.19 11.58
C ILE A 179 -3.31 -5.60 12.97
N GLU A 180 -2.26 -5.28 13.70
CA GLU A 180 -2.37 -4.68 15.03
C GLU A 180 -3.07 -3.32 14.99
N VAL A 181 -2.61 -2.40 14.13
CA VAL A 181 -3.25 -1.08 13.92
C VAL A 181 -4.71 -1.22 13.49
N PHE A 182 -5.01 -2.20 12.62
CA PHE A 182 -6.38 -2.48 12.20
C PHE A 182 -7.24 -2.94 13.39
N ILE A 183 -6.73 -3.86 14.21
CA ILE A 183 -7.44 -4.38 15.39
C ILE A 183 -7.65 -3.27 16.42
N GLU A 184 -6.65 -2.42 16.65
CA GLU A 184 -6.76 -1.27 17.55
C GLU A 184 -7.81 -0.26 17.08
N GLY A 185 -8.00 -0.12 15.77
CA GLY A 185 -9.04 0.70 15.15
C GLY A 185 -10.47 0.13 15.25
N LEU A 186 -10.64 -1.11 15.72
CA LEU A 186 -11.96 -1.71 15.90
C LEU A 186 -12.61 -1.26 17.23
N PRO A 187 -13.95 -1.12 17.27
CA PRO A 187 -14.71 -0.96 18.51
C PRO A 187 -14.34 -2.02 19.56
N ASP A 188 -14.34 -1.64 20.84
CA ASP A 188 -13.76 -2.41 21.95
C ASP A 188 -14.18 -3.88 21.96
N ARG A 189 -15.48 -4.16 21.79
CA ARG A 189 -16.03 -5.53 21.79
C ARG A 189 -15.51 -6.40 20.64
N GLN A 190 -15.28 -5.80 19.47
CA GLN A 190 -14.76 -6.51 18.29
C GLN A 190 -13.25 -6.67 18.40
N ARG A 191 -12.56 -5.66 18.93
CA ARG A 191 -11.14 -5.71 19.23
C ARG A 191 -10.82 -6.87 20.19
N GLU A 192 -11.51 -6.94 21.33
CA GLU A 192 -11.34 -8.03 22.31
C GLU A 192 -11.62 -9.41 21.71
N TRP A 193 -12.67 -9.50 20.89
CA TRP A 193 -12.99 -10.75 20.20
C TRP A 193 -11.86 -11.15 19.25
N VAL A 194 -11.35 -10.26 18.40
CA VAL A 194 -10.25 -10.58 17.48
C VAL A 194 -9.00 -11.00 18.24
N TRP A 195 -8.62 -10.28 19.31
CA TRP A 195 -7.47 -10.66 20.13
C TRP A 195 -7.60 -12.03 20.81
N SER A 196 -8.82 -12.45 21.16
CA SER A 196 -9.03 -13.74 21.84
C SER A 196 -8.68 -14.97 21.00
N TRP A 197 -8.70 -14.85 19.67
CA TRP A 197 -8.40 -15.95 18.75
C TRP A 197 -7.22 -15.66 17.82
N LEU A 198 -6.61 -14.48 17.91
CA LEU A 198 -5.44 -14.13 17.10
C LEU A 198 -4.22 -14.96 17.56
N PRO A 199 -3.62 -15.76 16.67
CA PRO A 199 -2.46 -16.56 17.04
C PRO A 199 -1.27 -15.71 17.50
N THR A 200 -0.54 -16.15 18.52
CA THR A 200 0.61 -15.43 19.08
C THR A 200 1.73 -15.16 18.08
N TRP A 201 1.91 -16.04 17.08
CA TRP A 201 2.90 -15.84 16.01
C TRP A 201 2.55 -14.69 15.05
N LEU A 202 1.30 -14.23 15.06
CA LEU A 202 0.76 -13.13 14.26
C LEU A 202 0.82 -11.78 14.99
N GLN A 203 1.16 -11.78 16.27
CA GLN A 203 1.32 -10.59 17.11
C GLN A 203 2.74 -10.02 16.92
N LEU A 204 2.90 -8.69 17.01
CA LEU A 204 4.25 -8.11 17.07
C LEU A 204 4.94 -8.51 18.37
N SER A 205 6.25 -8.75 18.30
CA SER A 205 7.08 -8.72 19.50
C SER A 205 7.27 -7.28 19.97
N GLU A 206 7.54 -7.09 21.27
CA GLU A 206 7.83 -5.76 21.84
C GLU A 206 9.01 -5.06 21.14
N GLU A 207 10.01 -5.82 20.71
CA GLU A 207 11.16 -5.31 19.94
C GLU A 207 10.76 -4.81 18.55
N GLU A 208 9.88 -5.55 17.85
CA GLU A 208 9.33 -5.15 16.55
C GLU A 208 8.48 -3.88 16.70
N ARG A 209 7.66 -3.79 17.77
CA ARG A 209 6.78 -2.64 18.04
C ARG A 209 7.61 -1.38 18.32
N ALA A 210 8.68 -1.51 19.10
CA ALA A 210 9.61 -0.43 19.41
C ALA A 210 10.42 0.05 18.19
N ALA A 211 10.60 -0.79 17.16
CA ALA A 211 11.26 -0.39 15.91
C ALA A 211 10.36 0.48 15.02
N PHE A 212 9.05 0.20 14.96
CA PHE A 212 8.10 1.02 14.20
C PHE A 212 7.81 2.37 14.89
N GLN A 213 7.62 2.39 16.20
CA GLN A 213 7.42 3.63 16.97
C GLN A 213 8.61 4.59 16.86
N ARG A 214 9.85 4.07 16.87
CA ARG A 214 11.07 4.88 16.66
C ARG A 214 11.18 5.47 15.25
N SER A 215 10.53 4.87 14.26
CA SER A 215 10.54 5.35 12.87
C SER A 215 9.44 6.39 12.56
N GLU A 216 8.40 6.48 13.40
CA GLU A 216 7.30 7.46 13.27
C GLU A 216 7.56 8.76 14.04
N VAL A 217 8.47 8.78 15.02
CA VAL A 217 8.87 10.02 15.70
C VAL A 217 9.74 10.84 14.74
N PRO A 218 9.27 11.98 14.20
CA PRO A 218 10.17 12.91 13.54
C PRO A 218 11.20 13.35 14.58
N ALA A 219 12.43 13.57 14.14
CA ALA A 219 13.51 14.17 14.94
C ALA A 219 13.20 15.64 15.34
N SER A 220 11.97 15.98 15.70
CA SER A 220 11.52 17.29 16.17
C SER A 220 11.28 17.36 17.68
N LEU A 221 11.55 16.29 18.44
CA LEU A 221 11.51 16.31 19.92
C LEU A 221 12.89 16.08 20.55
N GLY A 222 13.95 16.53 19.87
CA GLY A 222 15.32 16.54 20.39
C GLY A 222 15.91 17.95 20.60
N GLN A 223 15.13 19.02 20.42
CA GLN A 223 15.61 20.40 20.56
C GLN A 223 14.82 21.30 21.52
N GLU A 224 13.72 20.86 22.11
CA GLU A 224 13.03 21.62 23.16
C GLU A 224 13.37 21.04 24.53
N GLY A 225 14.45 21.52 25.13
CA GLY A 225 14.82 21.12 26.49
C GLY A 225 16.15 21.65 27.02
N ALA A 226 16.86 22.50 26.27
CA ALA A 226 18.16 23.05 26.69
C ALA A 226 18.25 24.58 26.61
N ASP A 227 17.12 25.29 26.54
CA ASP A 227 17.08 26.77 26.67
C ASP A 227 15.90 27.18 27.55
N SER A 228 16.02 26.92 28.86
CA SER A 228 15.27 27.69 29.87
C SER A 228 16.11 27.85 31.15
N SER A 229 17.27 28.48 30.99
CA SER A 229 18.02 29.06 32.10
C SER A 229 18.98 30.11 31.57
N ALA A 230 18.43 31.31 31.33
CA ALA A 230 19.12 32.60 31.42
C ALA A 230 18.06 33.71 31.44
#